data_AF-A0A7S0ESJ3-F1
#
_entry.id   AF-A0A7S0ESJ3-F1
#
_cell.length_a   1.000
_cell.length_b   1.000
_cell.length_c   1.000
_cell.angle_alpha   90.00
_cell.angle_beta   90.00
_cell.angle_gamma   90.00
#
_symmetry.space_group_name_H-M   'P 1'
#
loop_
_entity.id
_entity.type
_entity.pdbx_description
1 polymer ?
#
loop_
_entity_poly.entity_id
_entity_poly.type
_entity_poly.pdbx_seq_one_letter_code
_entity_poly.pdbx_strand_id
1 'polypeptide(L)'
;MLDEPTNHLDIESIDALVEAINAFEGGVVLISHDRRLLERCNCKLWVCGAETKCGVAPLGSGFTFEQYEARVLKQIAARMQAEELRTRLRADVRRKRREEATKKAAAAKKKTRAADVD
;
A
#
# COMPACT_ATOMS: atom_id res chain seq x y z
N MET A 1 -24.35 -8.65 11.80
CA MET A 1 -23.12 -8.46 11.00
C MET A 1 -23.40 -9.02 9.62
N LEU A 2 -23.11 -8.27 8.56
CA LEU A 2 -23.30 -8.69 7.17
C LEU A 2 -21.92 -8.74 6.51
N ASP A 3 -21.57 -9.89 5.93
CA ASP A 3 -20.30 -10.11 5.24
C ASP A 3 -20.60 -10.48 3.78
N GLU A 4 -20.18 -9.62 2.85
CA GLU A 4 -20.49 -9.70 1.42
C GLU A 4 -21.99 -9.94 1.09
N PRO A 5 -22.92 -9.10 1.60
CA PRO A 5 -24.35 -9.32 1.39
C PRO A 5 -24.80 -9.10 -0.05
N THR A 6 -23.97 -8.51 -0.92
CA THR A 6 -24.27 -8.30 -2.34
C THR A 6 -24.08 -9.57 -3.18
N ASN A 7 -23.52 -10.63 -2.61
CA ASN A 7 -23.28 -11.85 -3.37
C ASN A 7 -24.62 -12.49 -3.79
N HIS A 8 -24.77 -12.77 -5.07
CA HIS A 8 -26.00 -13.29 -5.69
C HIS A 8 -27.23 -12.36 -5.64
N LEU A 9 -27.07 -11.07 -5.32
CA LEU A 9 -28.15 -10.08 -5.40
C LEU A 9 -28.14 -9.34 -6.74
N ASP A 10 -29.34 -9.04 -7.23
CA ASP A 10 -29.54 -8.11 -8.34
C ASP A 10 -29.60 -6.65 -7.83
N ILE A 11 -29.63 -5.70 -8.77
CA ILE A 11 -29.57 -4.26 -8.45
C ILE A 11 -30.77 -3.83 -7.60
N GLU A 12 -31.96 -4.35 -7.87
CA GLU A 12 -33.18 -4.03 -7.12
C GLU A 12 -33.10 -4.54 -5.67
N SER A 13 -32.56 -5.74 -5.47
CA SER A 13 -32.36 -6.28 -4.12
C SER A 13 -31.30 -5.52 -3.32
N ILE A 14 -30.26 -5.01 -3.98
CA ILE A 14 -29.27 -4.14 -3.34
C ILE A 14 -29.92 -2.85 -2.86
N ASP A 15 -30.78 -2.25 -3.67
CA ASP A 15 -31.51 -1.03 -3.32
C ASP A 15 -32.44 -1.24 -2.12
N ALA A 16 -33.19 -2.34 -2.11
CA ALA A 16 -34.04 -2.72 -0.98
C ALA A 16 -33.21 -2.97 0.30
N LEU A 17 -32.03 -3.58 0.16
CA LEU A 17 -31.11 -3.80 1.28
C LEU A 17 -30.58 -2.49 1.85
N VAL A 18 -30.22 -1.52 0.99
CA VAL A 18 -29.80 -0.17 1.42
C VAL A 18 -30.90 0.49 2.24
N GLU A 19 -32.13 0.47 1.75
CA GLU A 19 -33.28 1.06 2.45
C GLU A 19 -33.52 0.40 3.80
N ALA A 20 -33.48 -0.93 3.85
CA ALA A 20 -33.63 -1.69 5.08
C ALA A 20 -32.53 -1.37 6.10
N ILE A 21 -31.26 -1.28 5.67
CA ILE A 21 -30.13 -0.93 6.54
C ILE A 21 -30.29 0.50 7.07
N ASN A 22 -30.69 1.46 6.23
CA ASN A 22 -30.86 2.85 6.64
C ASN A 22 -32.06 3.06 7.57
N ALA A 23 -33.11 2.23 7.47
CA ALA A 23 -34.28 2.27 8.34
C ALA A 23 -34.11 1.47 9.65
N PHE A 24 -33.07 0.64 9.75
CA PHE A 24 -32.85 -0.21 10.91
C PHE A 24 -32.34 0.61 12.11
N GLU A 25 -33.06 0.57 13.23
CA GLU A 25 -32.73 1.34 14.44
C GLU A 25 -31.57 0.72 15.28
N GLY A 26 -31.13 -0.49 14.94
CA GLY A 26 -30.04 -1.18 15.62
C GLY A 26 -28.65 -0.87 15.06
N GLY A 27 -27.62 -1.43 15.69
CA GLY A 27 -26.25 -1.35 15.19
C GLY A 27 -26.00 -2.33 14.04
N VAL A 28 -25.51 -1.83 12.91
CA VAL A 28 -25.09 -2.66 11.76
C VAL A 28 -23.59 -2.56 11.58
N VAL A 29 -22.94 -3.71 11.42
CA VAL A 29 -21.57 -3.83 10.91
C VAL A 29 -21.66 -4.52 9.56
N LEU A 30 -21.23 -3.81 8.53
CA LEU A 30 -21.28 -4.21 7.14
C LEU A 30 -19.84 -4.33 6.60
N ILE A 31 -19.55 -5.46 5.97
CA ILE A 31 -18.32 -5.72 5.22
C ILE A 31 -18.75 -6.00 3.78
N SER A 32 -18.23 -5.22 2.84
CA SER A 32 -18.54 -5.38 1.41
C SER A 32 -17.44 -4.78 0.56
N HIS A 33 -17.23 -5.35 -0.62
CA HIS A 33 -16.43 -4.75 -1.69
C HIS A 33 -17.24 -3.85 -2.65
N ASP A 34 -18.57 -3.75 -2.50
CA ASP A 34 -19.42 -2.93 -3.36
C ASP A 34 -19.45 -1.46 -2.93
N ARG A 35 -18.85 -0.60 -3.75
CA ARG A 35 -18.82 0.86 -3.55
C ARG A 35 -20.22 1.49 -3.48
N ARG A 36 -21.17 1.04 -4.31
CA ARG A 36 -22.52 1.63 -4.36
C ARG A 36 -23.31 1.34 -3.09
N LEU A 37 -23.19 0.13 -2.56
CA LEU A 37 -23.79 -0.23 -1.27
C LEU A 37 -23.20 0.65 -0.15
N LEU A 38 -21.87 0.72 -0.07
CA LEU A 38 -21.16 1.48 0.98
C LEU A 38 -21.42 3.00 0.92
N GLU A 39 -21.57 3.58 -0.28
CA GLU A 39 -21.88 5.00 -0.45
C GLU A 39 -23.33 5.35 -0.11
N ARG A 40 -24.27 4.43 -0.35
CA ARG A 40 -25.70 4.67 -0.11
C ARG A 40 -26.14 4.30 1.29
N CYS A 41 -25.46 3.37 1.96
CA CYS A 41 -25.65 3.13 3.37
C CYS A 41 -25.00 4.30 4.14
N ASN A 42 -25.77 4.99 5.00
CA ASN A 42 -25.27 6.14 5.77
C ASN A 42 -24.38 5.70 6.96
N CYS A 43 -23.38 4.88 6.66
CA CYS A 43 -22.52 4.20 7.63
C CYS A 43 -21.19 4.95 7.80
N LYS A 44 -20.59 4.80 8.99
CA LYS A 44 -19.20 5.23 9.22
C LYS A 44 -18.26 4.23 8.56
N LEU A 45 -17.33 4.71 7.73
CA LEU A 45 -16.35 3.86 7.09
C LEU A 45 -15.21 3.50 8.05
N TRP A 46 -14.86 2.22 8.11
CA TRP A 46 -13.72 1.73 8.87
C TRP A 46 -12.72 1.09 7.93
N VAL A 47 -11.44 1.40 8.10
CA VAL A 47 -10.36 0.87 7.27
C VAL A 47 -9.48 -0.04 8.11
N CYS A 48 -9.30 -1.26 7.59
CA CYS A 48 -8.38 -2.26 8.13
C CYS A 48 -7.08 -2.24 7.31
N GLY A 49 -5.93 -2.06 7.97
CA GLY A 49 -4.65 -1.99 7.25
C GLY A 49 -3.42 -2.03 8.15
N ALA A 50 -2.27 -2.42 7.59
CA ALA A 50 -1.03 -2.71 8.31
C ALA A 50 -0.49 -1.55 9.18
N GLU A 51 -0.94 -0.31 8.94
CA GLU A 51 -0.53 0.89 9.69
C GLU A 51 -1.44 1.17 10.90
N THR A 52 -2.58 0.49 11.01
CA THR A 52 -3.48 0.63 12.16
C THR A 52 -2.96 -0.24 13.31
N LYS A 53 -2.50 0.39 14.40
CA LYS A 53 -2.01 -0.30 15.61
C LYS A 53 -2.99 -1.33 16.18
N CYS A 54 -4.28 -1.18 15.89
CA CYS A 54 -5.38 -2.00 16.39
C CYS A 54 -6.01 -2.89 15.30
N GLY A 55 -5.43 -2.95 14.09
CA GLY A 55 -5.99 -3.65 12.94
C GLY A 55 -7.11 -2.90 12.21
N VAL A 56 -7.89 -2.05 12.88
CA VAL A 56 -8.94 -1.22 12.26
C VAL A 56 -8.94 0.19 12.85
N ALA A 57 -9.14 1.21 12.01
CA ALA A 57 -9.33 2.60 12.44
C ALA A 57 -10.53 3.23 11.71
N PRO A 58 -11.32 4.09 12.39
CA PRO A 58 -12.39 4.82 11.72
C PRO A 58 -11.76 5.83 10.76
N LEU A 59 -12.26 5.85 9.53
CA LEU A 59 -12.17 7.05 8.70
C LEU A 59 -13.15 8.04 9.32
N GLY A 60 -12.66 9.19 9.81
CA GLY A 60 -13.45 10.14 10.58
C GLY A 60 -14.77 10.53 9.91
N SER A 61 -15.74 11.03 10.68
CA SER A 61 -17.00 11.54 10.12
C SER A 61 -16.72 12.61 9.07
N GLY A 62 -17.18 12.38 7.83
CA GLY A 62 -16.91 13.25 6.67
C GLY A 62 -15.83 12.75 5.71
N PHE A 63 -15.24 11.58 5.93
CA PHE A 63 -14.37 10.96 4.94
C PHE A 63 -15.18 10.43 3.75
N THR A 64 -14.81 10.86 2.54
CA THR A 64 -15.40 10.35 1.29
C THR A 64 -14.54 9.25 0.69
N PHE A 65 -15.11 8.47 -0.23
CA PHE A 65 -14.40 7.41 -0.91
C PHE A 65 -13.21 7.96 -1.74
N GLU A 66 -13.33 9.17 -2.28
CA GLU A 66 -12.27 9.87 -3.01
C GLU A 66 -11.05 10.14 -2.13
N GLN A 67 -11.27 10.53 -0.87
CA GLN A 67 -10.19 10.76 0.08
C GLN A 67 -9.48 9.46 0.45
N TYR A 68 -10.22 8.35 0.57
CA TYR A 68 -9.65 7.03 0.76
C TYR A 68 -8.83 6.60 -0.46
N GLU A 69 -9.35 6.76 -1.67
CA GLU A 69 -8.66 6.46 -2.92
C GLU A 69 -7.35 7.27 -3.04
N ALA A 70 -7.41 8.59 -2.81
CA ALA A 70 -6.23 9.45 -2.82
C ALA A 70 -5.16 9.00 -1.81
N ARG A 71 -5.59 8.55 -0.61
CA ARG A 71 -4.68 8.00 0.41
C ARG A 71 -4.02 6.71 -0.07
N VAL A 72 -4.78 5.78 -0.63
CA VAL A 72 -4.26 4.50 -1.14
C VAL A 72 -3.28 4.74 -2.28
N LEU A 73 -3.62 5.61 -3.23
CA LEU A 73 -2.74 5.99 -4.34
C LEU A 73 -1.42 6.59 -3.83
N LYS A 74 -1.49 7.49 -2.83
CA LYS A 74 -0.29 8.07 -2.20
C LYS A 74 0.58 7.00 -1.53
N GLN A 75 -0.02 6.02 -0.85
CA GLN A 75 0.72 4.92 -0.23
C GLN A 75 1.39 4.02 -1.28
N ILE A 76 0.70 3.69 -2.37
CA ILE A 76 1.26 2.91 -3.48
C ILE A 76 2.43 3.67 -4.10
N ALA A 77 2.25 4.95 -4.42
CA ALA A 77 3.31 5.78 -5.01
C ALA A 77 4.55 5.86 -4.10
N ALA A 78 4.36 6.06 -2.79
CA ALA A 78 5.46 6.09 -1.83
C ALA A 78 6.22 4.75 -1.77
N ARG A 79 5.50 3.62 -1.81
CA ARG A 79 6.13 2.28 -1.85
C ARG A 79 6.94 2.08 -3.12
N MET A 80 6.40 2.47 -4.28
CA MET A 80 7.10 2.39 -5.56
C MET A 80 8.38 3.24 -5.55
N GLN A 81 8.30 4.48 -5.07
CA GLN A 81 9.47 5.37 -4.96
C GLN A 81 10.54 4.80 -4.01
N ALA A 82 10.13 4.23 -2.87
CA ALA A 82 11.05 3.62 -1.93
C ALA A 82 11.75 2.39 -2.54
N GLU A 83 11.04 1.59 -3.32
CA GLU A 83 11.60 0.44 -4.03
C GLU A 83 12.57 0.87 -5.14
N GLU A 84 12.24 1.92 -5.89
CA GLU A 84 13.11 2.49 -6.91
C GLU A 84 14.40 3.08 -6.31
N LEU A 85 14.29 3.83 -5.21
CA LEU A 85 15.47 4.35 -4.51
C LEU A 85 16.35 3.21 -3.98
N ARG A 86 15.73 2.15 -3.44
CA ARG A 86 16.45 0.95 -2.95
C ARG A 86 17.21 0.25 -4.06
N THR A 87 16.60 0.10 -5.24
CA THR A 87 17.27 -0.53 -6.39
C THR A 87 18.41 0.32 -6.92
N ARG A 88 18.21 1.65 -7.04
CA ARG A 88 19.27 2.60 -7.40
C ARG A 88 20.46 2.57 -6.43
N LEU A 89 20.18 2.64 -5.12
CA LEU A 89 21.22 2.59 -4.09
C LEU A 89 22.01 1.26 -4.14
N ARG A 90 21.32 0.13 -4.34
CA ARG A 90 21.97 -1.18 -4.49
C ARG A 90 22.91 -1.20 -5.70
N ALA A 91 22.50 -0.62 -6.83
CA ALA A 91 23.34 -0.51 -8.02
C ALA A 91 24.57 0.38 -7.77
N ASP A 92 24.39 1.53 -7.09
CA ASP A 92 25.48 2.44 -6.75
C ASP A 92 26.51 1.82 -5.80
N VAL A 93 26.05 1.12 -4.77
CA VAL A 93 26.92 0.38 -3.85
C VAL A 93 27.72 -0.69 -4.61
N ARG A 94 27.07 -1.41 -5.53
CA ARG A 94 27.74 -2.42 -6.36
C ARG A 94 28.79 -1.78 -7.29
N ARG A 95 28.50 -0.62 -7.87
CA ARG A 95 29.43 0.14 -8.72
C ARG A 95 30.65 0.62 -7.92
N LYS A 96 30.44 1.28 -6.77
CA LYS A 96 31.53 1.74 -5.90
C LYS A 96 32.44 0.59 -5.46
N ARG A 97 31.86 -0.55 -5.05
CA ARG A 97 32.63 -1.75 -4.69
C ARG A 97 33.49 -2.29 -5.84
N ARG A 98 32.97 -2.26 -7.09
CA ARG A 98 33.74 -2.66 -8.29
C ARG A 98 34.89 -1.68 -8.58
N GLU A 99 34.64 -0.39 -8.48
CA GLU A 99 35.67 0.65 -8.67
C GLU A 99 36.78 0.56 -7.61
N GLU A 100 36.43 0.31 -6.35
CA GLU A 100 37.42 0.09 -5.28
C GLU A 100 38.23 -1.19 -5.51
N ALA A 101 37.60 -2.29 -5.91
CA ALA A 101 38.29 -3.54 -6.21
C ALA A 101 39.26 -3.40 -7.38
N THR A 102 38.85 -2.71 -8.46
CA THR A 102 39.71 -2.43 -9.63
C THR A 102 40.88 -1.52 -9.28
N LYS A 103 40.66 -0.45 -8.50
CA LYS A 103 41.74 0.42 -7.99
C LYS A 103 42.74 -0.34 -7.12
N LYS A 104 42.26 -1.19 -6.20
CA LYS A 104 43.12 -2.04 -5.36
C LYS A 104 43.94 -3.04 -6.19
N ALA A 105 43.33 -3.69 -7.18
CA ALA A 105 44.01 -4.63 -8.07
C ALA A 105 45.09 -3.94 -8.94
N ALA A 106 44.82 -2.73 -9.44
CA ALA A 106 45.79 -1.95 -10.21
C ALA A 106 46.98 -1.50 -9.34
N ALA A 107 46.73 -1.07 -8.10
CA ALA A 107 47.79 -0.72 -7.15
C ALA A 107 48.68 -1.92 -6.78
N ALA A 108 48.09 -3.11 -6.62
CA ALA A 108 48.83 -4.35 -6.35
C ALA A 108 49.75 -4.73 -7.52
N LYS A 109 49.27 -4.66 -8.77
CA LYS A 109 50.08 -4.93 -9.97
C LYS A 109 51.25 -3.98 -10.15
N LYS A 110 51.11 -2.70 -9.73
CA LYS A 110 52.19 -1.71 -9.82
C LYS A 110 53.30 -1.96 -8.79
N LYS A 111 52.95 -2.53 -7.62
CA LYS A 111 53.92 -2.92 -6.58
C LYS A 111 54.72 -4.17 -6.97
N THR A 112 54.08 -5.20 -7.54
CA THR A 112 54.80 -6.40 -7.99
C THR A 112 55.74 -6.10 -9.16
N ARG A 113 55.31 -5.29 -10.14
CA ARG A 113 56.17 -4.91 -11.28
C ARG A 113 57.38 -4.04 -10.91
N ALA A 114 57.37 -3.39 -9.74
CA ALA A 114 58.51 -2.63 -9.24
C ALA A 114 59.50 -3.49 -8.43
N ALA A 115 59.09 -4.68 -7.99
CA ALA A 115 59.96 -5.61 -7.25
C ALA A 115 60.71 -6.60 -8.17
N ASP A 116 60.30 -6.73 -9.44
CA ASP A 116 60.93 -7.60 -10.44
C ASP A 116 62.01 -6.89 -11.30
N VAL A 117 62.39 -5.65 -10.98
CA VAL A 117 63.33 -4.82 -11.78
C VAL A 117 64.66 -4.50 -11.06
N ASP A 118 64.86 -5.00 -9.84
CA ASP A 118 66.16 -4.98 -9.12
C ASP A 118 66.81 -6.38 -9.14
#